data_AF-A0A6B3GGN0-F1
#
_entry.id   AF-A0A6B3GGN0-F1
#
_cell.length_a   1.000
_cell.length_b   1.000
_cell.length_c   1.000
_cell.angle_alpha   90.00
_cell.angle_beta   90.00
_cell.angle_gamma   90.00
#
_symmetry.space_group_name_H-M   'P 1'
#
loop_
_entity.id
_entity.type
_entity.pdbx_description
1 polymer ?
#
loop_
_entity_poly.entity_id
_entity_poly.type
_entity_poly.pdbx_seq_one_letter_code
_entity_poly.pdbx_strand_id
1 'polypeptide(L)'
;PYEGHPTDLAELHGRRVIVCSEVKHGDKFDEARVKLLTGGDRIKARRMRQDFFSFQPTHKLWLLGNHRPEVGTGGFAFWRRMRLIPFERVVSDDRKIDNLADILVTEEGPGILGWLIDGARRYLAGNKDLTGPERVRIATNAYAETEDHTGRFFEECCVLAPELRAEQTGLFATYR
;
A
#
# COMPACT_ATOMS: atom_id res chain seq x y z
N PRO A 1 13.85 19.33 3.28
CA PRO A 1 13.07 18.29 2.58
C PRO A 1 13.01 18.61 1.07
N TYR A 2 13.74 17.84 0.25
CA TYR A 2 13.68 18.02 -1.19
C TYR A 2 12.28 17.58 -1.66
N GLU A 3 11.47 18.52 -2.16
CA GLU A 3 10.28 18.19 -2.92
C GLU A 3 10.73 17.35 -4.11
N GLY A 4 10.32 16.08 -4.13
CA GLY A 4 10.61 15.17 -5.25
C GLY A 4 10.19 15.81 -6.56
N HIS A 5 11.02 15.67 -7.59
CA HIS A 5 10.79 16.41 -8.82
C HIS A 5 9.46 15.93 -9.45
N PRO A 6 8.56 16.84 -9.90
CA PRO A 6 7.26 16.46 -10.46
C PRO A 6 7.32 15.65 -11.78
N THR A 7 8.52 15.26 -12.20
CA THR A 7 8.75 14.37 -13.34
C THR A 7 8.52 12.91 -13.00
N ASP A 8 8.82 12.48 -11.77
CA ASP A 8 8.54 11.12 -11.32
C ASP A 8 7.03 10.83 -11.37
N LEU A 9 6.21 11.85 -11.07
CA LEU A 9 4.76 11.77 -11.18
C LEU A 9 4.29 11.70 -12.65
N ALA A 10 5.03 12.31 -13.58
CA ALA A 10 4.69 12.29 -15.00
C ALA A 10 4.95 10.91 -15.63
N GLU A 11 5.87 10.12 -15.09
CA GLU A 11 6.13 8.74 -15.52
C GLU A 11 4.99 7.80 -15.20
N LEU A 12 4.22 8.14 -14.17
CA LEU A 12 2.99 7.44 -13.86
C LEU A 12 2.06 7.60 -15.06
N HIS A 13 1.64 8.80 -15.44
CA HIS A 13 0.62 9.03 -16.48
C HIS A 13 0.53 7.98 -17.61
N GLY A 14 -0.57 7.20 -17.60
CA GLY A 14 -0.90 6.21 -18.62
C GLY A 14 -0.43 4.78 -18.31
N ARG A 15 0.40 4.56 -17.30
CA ARG A 15 0.74 3.20 -16.85
C ARG A 15 -0.46 2.58 -16.11
N ARG A 16 -0.46 1.24 -16.00
CA ARG A 16 -1.54 0.49 -15.30
C ARG A 16 -1.04 -0.21 -14.04
N VAL A 17 0.21 -0.64 -14.06
CA VAL A 17 0.90 -1.25 -12.92
C VAL A 17 2.23 -0.53 -12.75
N ILE A 18 2.53 -0.16 -11.51
CA ILE A 18 3.81 0.41 -11.10
C ILE A 18 4.31 -0.42 -9.93
N VAL A 19 5.52 -0.95 -10.06
CA VAL A 19 6.17 -1.76 -9.04
C VAL A 19 7.29 -0.94 -8.43
N CYS A 20 7.23 -0.78 -7.11
CA CYS A 20 8.28 -0.18 -6.31
C CYS A 20 8.98 -1.30 -5.54
N SER A 21 10.19 -1.66 -5.98
CA SER A 21 11.13 -2.47 -5.23
C SER A 21 12.04 -1.55 -4.43
N GLU A 22 12.54 -2.00 -3.28
CA GLU A 22 13.42 -1.27 -2.33
C GLU A 22 12.71 -0.63 -1.14
N VAL A 23 11.94 -1.43 -0.38
CA VAL A 23 11.61 -1.06 0.99
C VAL A 23 12.73 -1.52 1.92
N LYS A 24 13.40 -0.55 2.55
CA LYS A 24 14.45 -0.77 3.55
C LYS A 24 13.85 -0.78 4.96
N HIS A 25 14.59 -1.35 5.89
CA HIS A 25 14.25 -1.27 7.30
C HIS A 25 14.27 0.19 7.77
N GLY A 26 13.23 0.62 8.49
CA GLY A 26 13.09 1.99 8.97
C GLY A 26 12.58 3.00 7.94
N ASP A 27 12.24 2.57 6.71
CA ASP A 27 11.54 3.44 5.78
C ASP A 27 10.17 3.81 6.34
N LYS A 28 9.69 5.02 6.04
CA LYS A 28 8.38 5.51 6.47
C LYS A 28 7.53 5.93 5.29
N PHE A 29 6.25 5.64 5.33
CA PHE A 29 5.32 6.11 4.30
C PHE A 29 5.12 7.63 4.37
N ASP A 30 5.27 8.28 3.21
CA ASP A 30 4.63 9.57 2.96
C ASP A 30 3.14 9.35 2.72
N GLU A 31 2.36 9.41 3.80
CA GLU A 31 0.91 9.19 3.75
C GLU A 31 0.18 10.15 2.80
N ALA A 32 0.64 11.40 2.71
CA ALA A 32 0.03 12.40 1.84
C ALA A 32 0.26 12.01 0.38
N ARG A 33 1.47 11.61 0.03
CA ARG A 33 1.81 11.11 -1.31
C ARG A 33 1.07 9.82 -1.64
N VAL A 34 0.95 8.88 -0.71
CA VAL A 34 0.16 7.64 -0.93
C VAL A 34 -1.30 7.99 -1.21
N LYS A 35 -1.91 8.88 -0.42
CA LYS A 35 -3.30 9.33 -0.60
C LYS A 35 -3.50 10.05 -1.95
N LEU A 36 -2.55 10.87 -2.37
CA LEU A 36 -2.54 11.54 -3.67
C LEU A 36 -2.46 10.53 -4.83
N LEU A 37 -1.53 9.58 -4.75
CA LEU A 37 -1.25 8.64 -5.84
C LEU A 37 -2.32 7.56 -6.01
N THR A 38 -3.06 7.24 -4.95
CA THR A 38 -4.11 6.20 -4.93
C THR A 38 -5.52 6.80 -4.83
N GLY A 39 -5.62 8.13 -4.74
CA GLY A 39 -6.88 8.86 -4.65
C GLY A 39 -7.61 8.96 -5.99
N GLY A 40 -8.69 9.76 -6.00
CA GLY A 40 -9.42 10.11 -7.23
C GLY A 40 -9.04 11.48 -7.79
N ASP A 41 -8.25 12.26 -7.05
CA ASP A 41 -7.91 13.63 -7.42
C ASP A 41 -6.91 13.67 -8.58
N ARG A 42 -6.97 14.75 -9.36
CA ARG A 42 -6.03 14.94 -10.48
C ARG A 42 -4.63 15.19 -9.95
N ILE A 43 -3.67 14.45 -10.47
CA ILE A 43 -2.24 14.64 -10.21
C ILE A 43 -1.72 15.67 -11.23
N LYS A 44 -1.08 16.74 -10.74
CA LYS A 44 -0.37 17.71 -11.57
C LYS A 44 1.11 17.31 -11.66
N ALA A 45 1.61 17.14 -12.89
CA ALA A 45 2.98 16.70 -13.14
C ALA A 45 3.56 17.39 -14.37
N ARG A 46 4.88 17.27 -14.59
CA ARG A 46 5.53 17.75 -15.81
C ARG A 46 6.69 16.85 -16.20
N ARG A 47 6.89 16.63 -17.49
CA ARG A 47 8.13 16.02 -17.98
C ARG A 47 9.27 17.04 -17.93
N MET A 48 10.50 16.55 -17.99
CA MET A 48 11.68 17.43 -17.97
C MET A 48 11.62 18.42 -19.14
N ARG A 49 11.73 19.72 -18.84
CA ARG A 49 11.65 20.82 -19.82
C ARG A 49 10.31 20.90 -20.60
N GLN A 50 9.22 20.42 -20.03
CA GLN A 50 7.87 20.53 -20.61
C GLN A 50 6.90 21.25 -19.66
N ASP A 51 5.76 21.68 -20.20
CA ASP A 51 4.68 22.29 -19.45
C ASP A 51 4.00 21.32 -18.49
N PHE A 52 3.35 21.88 -17.46
CA PHE A 52 2.54 21.10 -16.55
C PHE A 52 1.29 20.58 -17.25
N PHE A 53 0.95 19.34 -16.94
CA PHE A 53 -0.32 18.74 -17.29
C PHE A 53 -0.91 18.05 -16.05
N SER A 54 -2.22 17.80 -16.10
CA SER A 54 -2.91 17.09 -15.03
C SER A 54 -3.59 15.84 -15.56
N PHE A 55 -3.58 14.77 -14.78
CA PHE A 55 -4.21 13.50 -15.15
C PHE A 55 -4.83 12.82 -13.94
N GLN A 56 -5.80 11.94 -14.17
CA GLN A 56 -6.35 11.09 -13.10
C GLN A 56 -5.42 9.90 -12.84
N PRO A 57 -5.28 9.41 -11.60
CA PRO A 57 -4.49 8.23 -11.32
C PRO A 57 -4.93 7.02 -12.17
N THR A 58 -4.02 6.49 -13.01
CA THR A 58 -4.31 5.32 -13.88
C THR A 58 -3.69 4.02 -13.37
N HIS A 59 -2.93 4.10 -12.29
CA HIS A 59 -2.01 3.06 -11.80
C HIS A 59 -2.57 2.27 -10.65
N LYS A 60 -2.15 1.01 -10.56
CA LYS A 60 -2.08 0.28 -9.31
C LYS A 60 -0.62 0.23 -8.85
N LEU A 61 -0.36 0.75 -7.64
CA LEU A 61 0.93 0.66 -6.99
C LEU A 61 1.11 -0.72 -6.35
N TRP A 62 2.27 -1.32 -6.56
CA TRP A 62 2.74 -2.52 -5.89
C TRP A 62 4.03 -2.19 -5.19
N LEU A 63 4.12 -2.48 -3.90
CA LEU A 63 5.35 -2.35 -3.13
C LEU A 63 5.86 -3.74 -2.80
N LEU A 64 7.10 -4.03 -3.19
CA LEU A 64 7.77 -5.29 -2.94
C LEU A 64 8.91 -5.06 -1.95
N GLY A 65 8.92 -5.82 -0.87
CA GLY A 65 9.96 -5.71 0.15
C GLY A 65 9.83 -6.77 1.23
N ASN A 66 10.93 -6.98 1.94
CA ASN A 66 11.00 -7.87 3.11
C ASN A 66 10.74 -7.13 4.43
N HIS A 67 10.69 -5.80 4.37
CA HIS A 67 10.40 -4.94 5.50
C HIS A 67 9.08 -4.21 5.24
N ARG A 68 8.38 -3.89 6.33
CA ARG A 68 7.17 -3.07 6.31
C ARG A 68 7.58 -1.65 6.68
N PRO A 69 7.28 -0.62 5.88
CA PRO A 69 7.59 0.74 6.26
C PRO A 69 6.79 1.17 7.50
N GLU A 70 7.26 2.14 8.26
CA GLU A 70 6.48 2.71 9.35
C GLU A 70 5.33 3.57 8.79
N VAL A 71 4.25 3.67 9.56
CA VAL A 71 3.08 4.50 9.28
C VAL A 71 2.93 5.50 10.41
N GLY A 72 2.98 6.80 10.09
CA GLY A 72 3.07 7.84 11.11
C GLY A 72 1.82 8.03 11.96
N THR A 73 0.71 8.44 11.33
CA THR A 73 -0.58 8.64 12.01
C THR A 73 -1.56 7.52 11.67
N GLY A 74 -1.42 6.92 10.49
CA GLY A 74 -2.07 5.64 10.18
C GLY A 74 -3.59 5.64 10.37
N GLY A 75 -4.29 6.55 9.70
CA GLY A 75 -5.76 6.63 9.78
C GLY A 75 -6.50 5.66 8.83
N PHE A 76 -7.81 5.49 9.06
CA PHE A 76 -8.71 4.70 8.22
C PHE A 76 -8.56 5.00 6.71
N ALA A 77 -8.37 6.28 6.36
CA ALA A 77 -8.17 6.69 4.98
C ALA A 77 -6.89 6.08 4.36
N PHE A 78 -5.81 5.92 5.12
CA PHE A 78 -4.61 5.27 4.63
C PHE A 78 -4.82 3.74 4.51
N TRP A 79 -5.23 3.10 5.61
CA TRP A 79 -5.35 1.64 5.69
C TRP A 79 -6.36 1.05 4.71
N ARG A 80 -7.48 1.74 4.42
CA ARG A 80 -8.44 1.25 3.42
C ARG A 80 -7.83 1.08 2.01
N ARG A 81 -6.73 1.79 1.70
CA ARG A 81 -6.02 1.77 0.41
C ARG A 81 -4.89 0.74 0.35
N MET A 82 -4.47 0.21 1.50
CA MET A 82 -3.37 -0.74 1.59
C MET A 82 -3.88 -2.18 1.65
N ARG A 83 -3.13 -3.11 1.04
CA ARG A 83 -3.30 -4.55 1.22
C ARG A 83 -1.93 -5.17 1.37
N LEU A 84 -1.66 -5.75 2.54
CA LEU A 84 -0.44 -6.51 2.79
C LEU A 84 -0.66 -7.95 2.35
N ILE A 85 0.06 -8.38 1.31
CA ILE A 85 0.01 -9.76 0.80
C ILE A 85 1.24 -10.50 1.33
N PRO A 86 1.08 -11.38 2.35
CA PRO A 86 2.21 -12.06 2.96
C PRO A 86 2.66 -13.26 2.10
N PHE A 87 3.92 -13.26 1.69
CA PHE A 87 4.58 -14.38 1.02
C PHE A 87 5.36 -15.23 2.05
N GLU A 88 4.64 -16.06 2.81
CA GLU A 88 5.19 -16.82 3.95
C GLU A 88 5.80 -18.17 3.55
N ARG A 89 5.52 -18.64 2.33
CA ARG A 89 5.94 -19.97 1.87
C ARG A 89 7.33 -19.88 1.26
N VAL A 90 8.29 -20.56 1.89
CA VAL A 90 9.64 -20.75 1.34
C VAL A 90 9.66 -21.97 0.42
N VAL A 91 10.17 -21.79 -0.79
CA VAL A 91 10.41 -22.89 -1.75
C VAL A 91 11.83 -23.42 -1.52
N SER A 92 11.95 -24.73 -1.32
CA SER A 92 13.23 -25.41 -1.11
C SER A 92 14.09 -25.39 -2.37
N ASP A 93 15.41 -25.44 -2.22
CA ASP A 93 16.37 -25.27 -3.32
C ASP A 93 16.21 -26.32 -4.42
N ASP A 94 15.86 -27.56 -4.07
CA ASP A 94 15.57 -28.66 -5.00
C ASP A 94 14.33 -28.43 -5.86
N ARG A 95 13.46 -27.50 -5.45
CA ARG A 95 12.22 -27.14 -6.15
C ARG A 95 12.27 -25.77 -6.82
N LYS A 96 13.38 -25.03 -6.66
CA LYS A 96 13.54 -23.73 -7.30
C LYS A 96 13.75 -23.91 -8.80
N ILE A 97 13.12 -23.03 -9.56
CA ILE A 97 13.26 -22.96 -11.01
C ILE A 97 13.82 -21.57 -11.30
N ASP A 98 15.09 -21.49 -11.71
CA ASP A 98 15.82 -20.22 -11.82
C ASP A 98 15.19 -19.27 -12.87
N ASN A 99 14.69 -19.82 -13.97
CA ASN A 99 14.05 -19.09 -15.07
C ASN A 99 12.51 -19.17 -15.02
N LEU A 100 11.91 -19.31 -13.83
CA LEU A 100 10.47 -19.48 -13.68
C LEU A 100 9.65 -18.37 -14.35
N ALA A 101 10.11 -17.12 -14.26
CA ALA A 101 9.40 -15.99 -14.87
C ALA A 101 9.31 -16.13 -16.40
N ASP A 102 10.40 -16.54 -17.04
CA ASP A 102 10.43 -16.73 -18.49
C ASP A 102 9.51 -17.88 -18.90
N ILE A 103 9.60 -19.02 -18.19
CA ILE A 103 8.73 -20.19 -18.42
C ILE A 103 7.25 -19.80 -18.30
N LEU A 104 6.88 -19.08 -17.25
CA LEU A 104 5.49 -18.64 -17.05
C LEU A 104 4.99 -17.76 -18.20
N VAL A 105 5.86 -16.91 -18.77
CA VAL A 105 5.47 -16.05 -19.89
C VAL A 105 5.40 -16.85 -21.19
N THR A 106 6.39 -17.68 -21.48
CA THR A 106 6.51 -18.38 -22.76
C THR A 106 5.57 -19.57 -22.89
N GLU A 107 5.38 -20.33 -21.80
CA GLU A 107 4.64 -21.58 -21.82
C GLU A 107 3.21 -21.41 -21.27
N GLU A 108 3.07 -20.65 -20.18
CA GLU A 108 1.78 -20.50 -19.46
C GLU A 108 1.08 -19.14 -19.72
N GLY A 109 1.71 -18.25 -20.48
CA GLY A 109 1.27 -16.87 -20.68
C GLY A 109 -0.19 -16.73 -21.15
N PRO A 110 -0.64 -17.49 -22.18
CA PRO A 110 -2.04 -17.48 -22.61
C PRO A 110 -3.02 -17.90 -21.50
N GLY A 111 -2.64 -18.89 -20.69
CA GLY A 111 -3.44 -19.36 -19.56
C GLY A 111 -3.55 -18.31 -18.45
N ILE A 112 -2.43 -17.69 -18.09
CA ILE A 112 -2.38 -16.59 -17.10
C ILE A 112 -3.23 -15.42 -17.59
N LEU A 113 -3.10 -15.01 -18.85
CA LEU A 113 -3.90 -13.93 -19.42
C LEU A 113 -5.39 -14.28 -19.43
N GLY A 114 -5.74 -15.52 -19.82
CA GLY A 114 -7.12 -16.02 -19.76
C GLY A 114 -7.71 -15.95 -18.36
N TRP A 115 -6.94 -16.35 -17.35
CA TRP A 115 -7.32 -16.25 -15.93
C TRP A 115 -7.53 -14.81 -15.48
N LEU A 116 -6.67 -13.88 -15.89
CA LEU A 116 -6.83 -12.44 -15.61
C LEU A 116 -8.09 -11.87 -16.26
N ILE A 117 -8.40 -12.24 -17.51
CA ILE A 117 -9.60 -11.80 -18.23
C ILE A 117 -10.86 -12.32 -17.54
N ASP A 118 -10.89 -13.60 -17.17
CA ASP A 118 -12.02 -14.20 -16.46
C ASP A 118 -12.23 -13.52 -15.10
N GLY A 119 -11.16 -13.29 -14.33
CA GLY A 119 -11.21 -12.52 -13.10
C GLY A 119 -11.78 -11.11 -13.30
N ALA A 120 -11.34 -10.41 -14.35
CA ALA A 120 -11.85 -9.08 -14.69
C ALA A 120 -13.34 -9.11 -15.05
N ARG A 121 -13.81 -10.12 -15.81
CA ARG A 121 -15.22 -10.29 -16.15
C ARG A 121 -16.07 -10.51 -14.90
N ARG A 122 -15.65 -11.41 -14.01
CA ARG A 122 -16.33 -11.68 -12.73
C ARG A 122 -16.41 -10.42 -11.87
N TYR A 123 -15.32 -9.67 -11.78
CA TYR A 123 -15.25 -8.42 -11.04
C TYR A 123 -16.20 -7.35 -11.59
N LEU A 124 -16.19 -7.13 -12.91
CA LEU A 124 -16.99 -6.10 -13.57
C LEU A 124 -18.49 -6.44 -13.57
N ALA A 125 -18.85 -7.72 -13.64
CA ALA A 125 -20.24 -8.19 -13.64
C ALA A 125 -20.84 -8.32 -12.23
N GLY A 126 -20.01 -8.53 -11.19
CA GLY A 126 -20.45 -8.67 -9.80
C GLY A 126 -20.53 -7.36 -9.02
N ASN A 127 -20.48 -7.47 -7.69
CA ASN A 127 -20.56 -6.33 -6.76
C ASN A 127 -19.27 -5.48 -6.70
N LYS A 128 -18.29 -5.75 -7.57
CA LYS A 128 -16.99 -5.07 -7.59
C LYS A 128 -16.27 -5.09 -6.22
N ASP A 129 -16.36 -6.23 -5.53
CA ASP A 129 -15.70 -6.41 -4.24
C ASP A 129 -14.18 -6.67 -4.41
N LEU A 130 -13.37 -5.88 -3.70
CA LEU A 130 -11.90 -6.01 -3.62
C LEU A 130 -11.43 -6.13 -2.16
N THR A 131 -12.29 -6.63 -1.26
CA THR A 131 -11.92 -6.92 0.12
C THR A 131 -10.77 -7.91 0.17
N GLY A 132 -10.80 -8.91 -0.73
CA GLY A 132 -9.73 -9.88 -0.91
C GLY A 132 -9.76 -11.04 0.09
N PRO A 133 -8.76 -11.93 0.05
CA PRO A 133 -8.72 -13.12 0.91
C PRO A 133 -8.55 -12.76 2.39
N GLU A 134 -9.10 -13.61 3.26
CA GLU A 134 -9.04 -13.42 4.71
C GLU A 134 -7.61 -13.28 5.25
N ARG A 135 -6.66 -14.08 4.75
CA ARG A 135 -5.25 -13.98 5.16
C ARG A 135 -4.65 -12.59 4.89
N VAL A 136 -4.99 -11.97 3.76
CA VAL A 136 -4.53 -10.61 3.40
C VAL A 136 -5.17 -9.59 4.34
N ARG A 137 -6.44 -9.77 4.67
CA ARG A 137 -7.17 -8.87 5.58
C ARG A 137 -6.59 -8.93 7.00
N ILE A 138 -6.39 -10.12 7.55
CA ILE A 138 -5.75 -10.33 8.85
C ILE A 138 -4.36 -9.71 8.88
N ALA A 139 -3.52 -9.99 7.88
CA ALA A 139 -2.16 -9.45 7.82
C ALA A 139 -2.15 -7.91 7.73
N THR A 140 -3.08 -7.32 6.96
CA THR A 140 -3.21 -5.87 6.84
C THR A 140 -3.68 -5.24 8.15
N ASN A 141 -4.66 -5.85 8.83
CA ASN A 141 -5.18 -5.35 10.10
C ASN A 141 -4.14 -5.45 11.22
N ALA A 142 -3.44 -6.58 11.32
CA ALA A 142 -2.38 -6.74 12.31
C ALA A 142 -1.28 -5.68 12.12
N TYR A 143 -0.93 -5.35 10.87
CA TYR A 143 -0.01 -4.27 10.57
C TYR A 143 -0.57 -2.89 10.92
N ALA A 144 -1.86 -2.65 10.72
CA ALA A 144 -2.50 -1.41 11.15
C ALA A 144 -2.49 -1.24 12.67
N GLU A 145 -2.79 -2.30 13.41
CA GLU A 145 -2.80 -2.34 14.87
C GLU A 145 -1.39 -2.13 15.44
N THR A 146 -0.34 -2.70 14.82
CA THR A 146 1.04 -2.51 15.29
C THR A 146 1.53 -1.07 15.16
N GLU A 147 1.01 -0.33 14.18
CA GLU A 147 1.35 1.08 13.94
C GLU A 147 0.42 2.05 14.69
N ASP A 148 -0.65 1.56 15.33
CA ASP A 148 -1.55 2.37 16.14
C ASP A 148 -0.97 2.64 17.53
N HIS A 149 0.12 3.41 17.55
CA HIS A 149 0.81 3.78 18.78
C HIS A 149 -0.10 4.56 19.76
N THR A 150 -1.05 5.34 19.23
CA THR A 150 -1.98 6.12 20.04
C THR A 150 -3.07 5.24 20.66
N GLY A 151 -3.67 4.32 19.88
CA GLY A 151 -4.62 3.34 20.38
C GLY A 151 -4.00 2.47 21.48
N ARG A 152 -2.78 1.96 21.25
CA ARG A 152 -2.04 1.18 22.26
C ARG A 152 -1.83 1.96 23.56
N PHE A 153 -1.44 3.23 23.48
CA PHE A 153 -1.28 4.06 24.67
C PHE A 153 -2.61 4.25 25.44
N PHE A 154 -3.72 4.43 24.73
CA PHE A 154 -5.02 4.54 25.39
C PHE A 154 -5.43 3.23 26.06
N GLU A 155 -5.16 2.07 25.47
CA GLU A 155 -5.47 0.77 26.07
C GLU A 155 -4.57 0.44 27.27
N GLU A 156 -3.27 0.73 27.17
CA GLU A 156 -2.28 0.33 28.18
C GLU A 156 -2.12 1.35 29.32
N CYS A 157 -2.31 2.64 29.04
CA CYS A 157 -2.00 3.72 29.99
C CYS A 157 -3.21 4.58 30.40
N CYS A 158 -4.39 4.39 29.79
CA CYS A 158 -5.57 5.19 30.09
C CYS A 158 -6.77 4.35 30.55
N VAL A 159 -7.58 4.93 31.43
CA VAL A 159 -8.93 4.42 31.74
C VAL A 159 -9.93 5.30 31.01
N LEU A 160 -10.75 4.69 30.15
CA LEU A 160 -11.72 5.40 29.33
C LEU A 160 -13.11 5.32 29.96
N ALA A 161 -13.67 6.45 30.36
CA ALA A 161 -15.08 6.58 30.74
C ALA A 161 -15.60 7.98 30.39
N PRO A 162 -16.90 8.15 30.06
CA PRO A 162 -17.48 9.42 29.60
C PRO A 162 -17.25 10.62 30.53
N GLU A 163 -17.16 10.36 31.84
CA GLU A 163 -16.97 11.33 32.91
C GLU A 163 -15.51 11.68 33.19
N LEU A 164 -14.56 10.89 32.67
CA LEU A 164 -13.14 11.10 32.90
C LEU A 164 -12.58 12.14 31.93
N ARG A 165 -11.74 13.03 32.45
CA ARG A 165 -10.97 13.99 31.66
C ARG A 165 -9.53 14.03 32.16
N ALA A 166 -8.61 14.24 31.23
CA ALA A 166 -7.20 14.44 31.51
C ALA A 166 -6.68 15.63 30.71
N GLU A 167 -5.71 16.33 31.27
CA GLU A 167 -5.02 17.43 30.59
C GLU A 167 -4.20 16.90 29.42
N GLN A 168 -4.29 17.55 28.25
CA GLN A 168 -3.56 17.14 27.05
C GLN A 168 -2.05 17.07 27.30
N THR A 169 -1.50 18.04 28.05
CA THR A 169 -0.09 18.09 28.42
C THR A 169 0.32 16.89 29.26
N GLY A 170 -0.55 16.43 30.16
CA GLY A 170 -0.30 15.26 31.00
C GLY A 170 -0.26 13.97 30.20
N LEU A 171 -1.23 13.78 29.30
CA LEU A 171 -1.26 12.63 28.40
C LEU A 171 -0.03 12.61 27.48
N PHE A 172 0.35 13.75 26.92
CA PHE A 172 1.51 13.84 26.03
C PHE A 172 2.84 13.56 26.75
N ALA A 173 2.97 13.96 28.02
CA ALA A 173 4.16 13.65 28.81
C ALA A 173 4.31 12.15 29.08
N THR A 174 3.20 11.44 29.30
CA THR A 174 3.19 9.99 29.56
C THR A 174 3.32 9.17 28.27
N TYR A 175 2.85 9.68 27.14
CA TYR A 175 2.94 9.02 25.83
C TYR A 175 4.38 8.91 25.29
N ARG A 176 5.28 9.79 25.74
CA ARG A 176 6.58 10.02 25.13
C ARG A 176 7.66 9.05 25.58
#